data_AF-A0A2E0XBP5-F1
#
_entry.id   AF-A0A2E0XBP5-F1
#
_cell.length_a   1.000
_cell.length_b   1.000
_cell.length_c   1.000
_cell.angle_alpha   90.00
_cell.angle_beta   90.00
_cell.angle_gamma   90.00
#
_symmetry.space_group_name_H-M   'P 1'
#
loop_
_entity.id
_entity.type
_entity.pdbx_description
1 polymer ?
#
loop_
_entity_poly.entity_id
_entity_poly.type
_entity_poly.pdbx_seq_one_letter_code
_entity_poly.pdbx_strand_id
1 'polypeptide(L)'
;MEANPLEIWAAGKPSVLAAFGINAALAAEATCELLTWVRSGSGRRPRLQRRDGERWLEYYSNHRTFLADLGCALGWNPQRVARLLSAYRFLSWCTRAERVVVEATLRELCGQTPKGVYANATRFAELGKRLAADGICSPNDNGILGEIDWEALCRTSVGQFCFRVALPCWVLHGRWPGKVLCDATRWVGPDRTALDLLVGLDKQVIHHNRMQRFLHDGPASLQAGRQRRVGKALQRSTRRLSRKQIKFRIGRLIIDIAKALHVEVTSGDIRELFDAVGQVQKGLQRDADLPASPESHTKGLQRAKGFWLLPVVADMKR
;
A
#
# COMPACT_ATOMS: atom_id res chain seq x y z
N MET A 1 24.24 3.48 -27.35
CA MET A 1 22.98 3.47 -26.58
C MET A 1 23.33 3.71 -25.13
N GLU A 2 22.81 4.78 -24.53
CA GLU A 2 22.93 4.96 -23.09
C GLU A 2 22.11 3.87 -22.38
N ALA A 3 22.67 3.25 -21.34
CA ALA A 3 21.96 2.24 -20.57
C ALA A 3 20.77 2.86 -19.84
N ASN A 4 19.66 2.13 -19.72
CA ASN A 4 18.46 2.63 -19.04
C ASN A 4 18.79 2.88 -17.55
N PRO A 5 18.55 4.08 -17.00
CA PRO A 5 18.86 4.40 -15.60
C PRO A 5 18.26 3.42 -14.58
N LEU A 6 17.09 2.84 -14.88
CA LEU A 6 16.45 1.84 -14.01
C LEU A 6 17.18 0.48 -14.06
N GLU A 7 17.74 0.10 -15.21
CA GLU A 7 18.57 -1.10 -15.34
C GLU A 7 19.88 -0.95 -14.59
N ILE A 8 20.49 0.24 -14.65
CA ILE A 8 21.69 0.57 -13.88
C ILE A 8 21.42 0.44 -12.39
N TRP A 9 20.30 1.00 -11.89
CA TRP A 9 19.95 0.88 -10.48
C TRP A 9 19.69 -0.56 -10.06
N ALA A 10 19.05 -1.36 -10.93
CA ALA A 10 18.73 -2.76 -10.67
C ALA A 10 19.96 -3.69 -10.68
N ALA A 11 21.05 -3.29 -11.36
CA ALA A 11 22.25 -4.11 -11.47
C ALA A 11 22.81 -4.49 -10.09
N GLY A 12 23.10 -5.78 -9.91
CA GLY A 12 23.65 -6.33 -8.66
C GLY A 12 22.64 -6.48 -7.51
N LYS A 13 21.37 -6.13 -7.71
CA LYS A 13 20.29 -6.33 -6.71
C LYS A 13 19.48 -7.59 -7.04
N PRO A 14 18.92 -8.32 -6.04
CA PRO A 14 18.02 -9.45 -6.32
C PRO A 14 16.85 -9.01 -7.18
N SER A 15 16.45 -9.84 -8.16
CA SER A 15 15.43 -9.47 -9.14
C SER A 15 14.10 -9.09 -8.48
N VAL A 16 13.73 -9.73 -7.36
CA VAL A 16 12.52 -9.40 -6.60
C VAL A 16 12.61 -8.02 -5.96
N LEU A 17 13.76 -7.66 -5.39
CA LEU A 17 13.99 -6.33 -4.82
C LEU A 17 14.00 -5.27 -5.91
N ALA A 18 14.66 -5.53 -7.03
CA ALA A 18 14.72 -4.63 -8.16
C ALA A 18 13.31 -4.35 -8.73
N ALA A 19 12.56 -5.42 -9.02
CA ALA A 19 11.19 -5.32 -9.51
C ALA A 19 10.29 -4.59 -8.50
N PHE A 20 10.34 -4.94 -7.21
CA PHE A 20 9.55 -4.26 -6.19
C PHE A 20 9.91 -2.78 -6.07
N GLY A 21 11.21 -2.46 -5.99
CA GLY A 21 11.71 -1.09 -5.80
C GLY A 21 11.27 -0.16 -6.91
N ILE A 22 11.49 -0.56 -8.16
CA ILE A 22 11.09 0.19 -9.36
C ILE A 22 9.58 0.43 -9.36
N ASN A 23 8.79 -0.63 -9.17
CA ASN A 23 7.32 -0.51 -9.17
C ASN A 23 6.81 0.36 -8.03
N ALA A 24 7.39 0.25 -6.84
CA ALA A 24 7.01 1.07 -5.69
C ALA A 24 7.34 2.55 -5.93
N ALA A 25 8.51 2.85 -6.53
CA ALA A 25 8.90 4.21 -6.87
C ALA A 25 8.01 4.82 -7.97
N LEU A 26 7.70 4.07 -9.04
CA LEU A 26 6.74 4.47 -10.07
C LEU A 26 5.34 4.71 -9.49
N ALA A 27 4.86 3.81 -8.63
CA ALA A 27 3.59 3.97 -7.95
C ALA A 27 3.57 5.19 -7.02
N ALA A 28 4.71 5.53 -6.40
CA ALA A 28 4.84 6.73 -5.59
C ALA A 28 4.63 8.02 -6.41
N GLU A 29 5.22 8.09 -7.61
CA GLU A 29 5.01 9.20 -8.55
C GLU A 29 3.55 9.31 -8.98
N ALA A 30 2.97 8.21 -9.48
CA ALA A 30 1.57 8.19 -9.89
C ALA A 30 0.62 8.57 -8.74
N THR A 31 0.91 8.09 -7.54
CA THR A 31 0.17 8.46 -6.32
C THR A 31 0.29 9.95 -6.01
N CYS A 32 1.49 10.53 -6.16
CA CYS A 32 1.71 11.96 -5.95
C CYS A 32 0.95 12.82 -6.95
N GLU A 33 0.90 12.42 -8.21
CA GLU A 33 0.15 13.09 -9.28
C GLU A 33 -1.35 12.99 -9.06
N LEU A 34 -1.83 11.79 -8.74
CA LEU A 34 -3.23 11.57 -8.43
C LEU A 34 -3.67 12.39 -7.21
N LEU A 35 -2.87 12.46 -6.15
CA LEU A 35 -3.19 13.30 -4.99
C LEU A 35 -3.23 14.78 -5.35
N THR A 36 -2.33 15.27 -6.22
CA THR A 36 -2.40 16.64 -6.73
C THR A 36 -3.69 16.87 -7.51
N TRP A 37 -4.07 15.93 -8.37
CA TRP A 37 -5.27 16.01 -9.19
C TRP A 37 -6.58 15.94 -8.37
N VAL A 38 -6.68 15.03 -7.40
CA VAL A 38 -7.82 14.97 -6.47
C VAL A 38 -7.98 16.30 -5.72
N ARG A 39 -6.88 17.01 -5.45
CA ARG A 39 -6.86 18.28 -4.71
C ARG A 39 -7.15 19.51 -5.55
N SER A 40 -6.62 19.59 -6.78
CA SER A 40 -6.82 20.75 -7.65
C SER A 40 -8.30 20.97 -7.99
N GLY A 41 -9.14 19.95 -7.83
CA GLY A 41 -10.56 20.04 -8.15
C GLY A 41 -10.80 20.37 -9.62
N SER A 42 -9.78 20.19 -10.46
CA SER A 42 -9.75 20.64 -11.85
C SER A 42 -10.77 19.87 -12.67
N GLY A 43 -12.00 20.42 -12.74
CA GLY A 43 -13.06 20.28 -13.75
C GLY A 43 -13.58 18.88 -14.10
N ARG A 44 -12.69 17.93 -14.36
CA ARG A 44 -12.99 16.53 -14.63
C ARG A 44 -12.83 15.73 -13.35
N ARG A 45 -13.66 16.00 -12.33
CA ARG A 45 -13.92 14.90 -11.40
C ARG A 45 -14.59 13.84 -12.25
N PRO A 46 -13.98 12.66 -12.55
CA PRO A 46 -14.79 11.54 -12.98
C PRO A 46 -15.89 11.47 -11.94
N ARG A 47 -17.13 11.31 -12.39
CA ARG A 47 -18.24 11.06 -11.48
C ARG A 47 -17.86 9.83 -10.70
N LEU A 48 -17.23 10.06 -9.54
CA LEU A 48 -16.79 9.00 -8.66
C LEU A 48 -18.07 8.26 -8.37
N GLN A 49 -18.09 6.97 -8.70
CA GLN A 49 -19.25 6.16 -8.41
C GLN A 49 -19.60 6.37 -6.95
N ARG A 50 -20.90 6.47 -6.69
CA ARG A 50 -21.43 6.53 -5.34
C ARG A 50 -20.79 5.37 -4.59
N ARG A 51 -20.12 5.69 -3.48
CA ARG A 51 -19.41 4.69 -2.69
C ARG A 51 -20.37 3.60 -2.29
N ASP A 52 -19.95 2.36 -2.48
CA ASP A 52 -20.56 1.23 -1.81
C ASP A 52 -20.21 1.32 -0.32
N GLY A 53 -21.17 1.78 0.48
CA GLY A 53 -20.97 2.05 1.90
C GLY A 53 -20.61 0.78 2.69
N GLU A 54 -21.19 -0.37 2.35
CA GLU A 54 -20.93 -1.61 3.07
C GLU A 54 -19.52 -2.12 2.81
N ARG A 55 -19.14 -2.19 1.53
CA ARG A 55 -17.78 -2.62 1.12
C ARG A 55 -16.70 -1.69 1.67
N TRP A 56 -16.98 -0.39 1.70
CA TRP A 56 -16.08 0.61 2.27
C TRP A 56 -15.83 0.40 3.78
N LEU A 57 -16.89 0.08 4.52
CA LEU A 57 -16.80 -0.24 5.95
C LEU A 57 -16.11 -1.60 6.18
N GLU A 58 -16.32 -2.57 5.29
CA GLU A 58 -15.62 -3.86 5.32
C GLU A 58 -14.10 -3.64 5.25
N TYR A 59 -13.62 -2.76 4.37
CA TYR A 59 -12.18 -2.47 4.29
C TYR A 59 -11.60 -1.92 5.59
N TYR A 60 -12.34 -1.25 6.46
CA TYR A 60 -11.80 -0.89 7.77
C TYR A 60 -11.50 -2.11 8.66
N SER A 61 -12.37 -3.12 8.60
CA SER A 61 -12.27 -4.29 9.47
C SER A 61 -11.41 -5.41 8.89
N ASN A 62 -11.31 -5.51 7.56
CA ASN A 62 -10.65 -6.61 6.87
C ASN A 62 -9.62 -6.13 5.83
N HIS A 63 -8.37 -5.98 6.28
CA HIS A 63 -7.25 -5.62 5.41
C HIS A 63 -6.98 -6.65 4.31
N ARG A 64 -7.35 -7.92 4.52
CA ARG A 64 -7.16 -8.97 3.51
C ARG A 64 -8.12 -8.80 2.35
N THR A 65 -9.40 -8.51 2.63
CA THR A 65 -10.38 -8.17 1.59
C THR A 65 -9.90 -6.98 0.78
N PHE A 66 -9.49 -5.90 1.46
CA PHE A 66 -8.95 -4.70 0.78
C PHE A 66 -7.77 -5.02 -0.13
N LEU A 67 -6.77 -5.78 0.35
CA LEU A 67 -5.59 -6.08 -0.44
C LEU A 67 -5.89 -6.96 -1.66
N ALA A 68 -6.84 -7.89 -1.53
CA ALA A 68 -7.24 -8.73 -2.64
C ALA A 68 -8.01 -7.94 -3.69
N ASP A 69 -8.97 -7.11 -3.27
CA ASP A 69 -9.73 -6.23 -4.15
C ASP A 69 -8.79 -5.24 -4.86
N LEU A 70 -7.79 -4.72 -4.14
CA LEU A 70 -6.80 -3.81 -4.70
C LEU A 70 -5.91 -4.52 -5.72
N GLY A 71 -5.42 -5.72 -5.39
CA GLY A 71 -4.64 -6.53 -6.32
C GLY A 71 -5.43 -6.83 -7.60
N CYS A 72 -6.69 -7.24 -7.46
CA CYS A 72 -7.61 -7.46 -8.57
C CYS A 72 -7.77 -6.20 -9.44
N ALA A 73 -7.99 -5.04 -8.82
CA ALA A 73 -8.13 -3.77 -9.53
C ALA A 73 -6.82 -3.28 -10.17
N LEU A 74 -5.66 -3.71 -9.66
CA LEU A 74 -4.34 -3.49 -10.27
C LEU A 74 -4.01 -4.50 -11.38
N GLY A 75 -4.96 -5.36 -11.75
CA GLY A 75 -4.73 -6.40 -12.76
C GLY A 75 -3.78 -7.50 -12.28
N TRP A 76 -3.52 -7.60 -10.96
CA TRP A 76 -2.79 -8.73 -10.41
C TRP A 76 -3.67 -9.96 -10.60
N ASN A 77 -3.41 -10.70 -11.67
CA ASN A 77 -4.16 -11.89 -11.99
C ASN A 77 -4.01 -12.87 -10.79
N PRO A 78 -5.07 -13.11 -10.01
CA PRO A 78 -5.00 -13.95 -8.83
C PRO A 78 -4.61 -15.38 -9.22
N GLN A 79 -4.89 -15.80 -10.45
CA GLN A 79 -4.50 -17.09 -11.01
C GLN A 79 -3.03 -17.10 -11.45
N ARG A 80 -2.42 -15.99 -11.88
CA ARG A 80 -0.96 -15.91 -12.12
C ARG A 80 -0.18 -15.85 -10.80
N VAL A 81 -0.67 -15.10 -9.82
CA VAL A 81 -0.13 -15.13 -8.44
C VAL A 81 -0.32 -16.54 -7.86
N ALA A 82 -1.49 -17.15 -8.01
CA ALA A 82 -1.74 -18.53 -7.62
C ALA A 82 -0.94 -19.55 -8.44
N ARG A 83 -0.61 -19.29 -9.73
CA ARG A 83 0.25 -20.12 -10.60
C ARG A 83 1.72 -20.00 -10.22
N LEU A 84 2.23 -18.82 -9.89
CA LEU A 84 3.55 -18.65 -9.26
C LEU A 84 3.61 -19.42 -7.93
N LEU A 85 2.53 -19.36 -7.15
CA LEU A 85 2.37 -20.10 -5.90
C LEU A 85 2.06 -21.60 -6.11
N SER A 86 1.60 -22.04 -7.28
CA SER A 86 1.35 -23.46 -7.61
C SER A 86 2.44 -24.12 -8.44
N ALA A 87 3.27 -23.36 -9.16
CA ALA A 87 4.62 -23.77 -9.55
C ALA A 87 5.45 -24.07 -8.29
N TYR A 88 5.27 -23.25 -7.24
CA TYR A 88 5.78 -23.54 -5.89
C TYR A 88 5.24 -24.85 -5.29
N ARG A 89 3.97 -25.18 -5.59
CA ARG A 89 3.29 -26.42 -5.18
C ARG A 89 3.80 -27.64 -5.98
N PHE A 90 4.13 -27.48 -7.26
CA PHE A 90 4.73 -28.53 -8.11
C PHE A 90 6.13 -28.94 -7.60
N LEU A 91 6.91 -27.98 -7.09
CA LEU A 91 8.22 -28.23 -6.46
C LEU A 91 8.15 -29.03 -5.16
N SER A 92 6.98 -29.04 -4.50
CA SER A 92 6.75 -29.91 -3.34
C SER A 92 6.60 -31.38 -3.73
N TRP A 93 6.45 -31.71 -5.02
CA TRP A 93 6.34 -33.07 -5.56
C TRP A 93 7.58 -33.53 -6.34
N CYS A 94 8.55 -32.64 -6.56
CA CYS A 94 9.83 -32.95 -7.21
C CYS A 94 10.78 -33.74 -6.30
N THR A 95 11.67 -34.52 -6.90
CA THR A 95 12.70 -35.29 -6.20
C THR A 95 13.70 -34.37 -5.48
N ARG A 96 14.46 -34.92 -4.51
CA ARG A 96 15.39 -34.15 -3.66
C ARG A 96 16.45 -33.36 -4.46
N ALA A 97 16.84 -33.83 -5.64
CA ALA A 97 17.81 -33.15 -6.51
C ALA A 97 17.20 -31.94 -7.24
N GLU A 98 15.96 -32.05 -7.71
CA GLU A 98 15.23 -30.97 -8.37
C GLU A 98 14.83 -29.86 -7.38
N ARG A 99 14.55 -30.21 -6.12
CA ARG A 99 14.35 -29.23 -5.05
C ARG A 99 15.59 -28.38 -4.77
N VAL A 100 16.81 -28.93 -4.86
CA VAL A 100 18.03 -28.17 -4.58
C VAL A 100 18.29 -27.09 -5.63
N VAL A 101 18.06 -27.39 -6.91
CA VAL A 101 18.21 -26.42 -8.00
C VAL A 101 17.20 -25.29 -7.86
N VAL A 102 15.94 -25.63 -7.56
CA VAL A 102 14.89 -24.62 -7.50
C VAL A 102 14.81 -23.90 -6.16
N GLU A 103 15.20 -24.53 -5.04
CA GLU A 103 15.45 -23.83 -3.78
C GLU A 103 16.65 -22.90 -3.91
N ALA A 104 17.69 -23.23 -4.68
CA ALA A 104 18.77 -22.30 -4.99
C ALA A 104 18.25 -21.08 -5.78
N THR A 105 17.45 -21.30 -6.85
CA THR A 105 16.83 -20.23 -7.64
C THR A 105 15.81 -19.40 -6.84
N LEU A 106 15.02 -20.01 -5.95
CA LEU A 106 14.04 -19.30 -5.10
C LEU A 106 14.69 -18.62 -3.89
N ARG A 107 15.81 -19.13 -3.39
CA ARG A 107 16.63 -18.47 -2.35
C ARG A 107 17.38 -17.29 -2.97
N GLU A 108 17.79 -17.40 -4.23
CA GLU A 108 18.34 -16.32 -5.06
C GLU A 108 17.28 -15.25 -5.41
N LEU A 109 16.03 -15.65 -5.66
CA LEU A 109 14.92 -14.72 -5.94
C LEU A 109 14.30 -14.09 -4.68
N CYS A 110 14.01 -14.85 -3.61
CA CYS A 110 12.99 -14.45 -2.60
C CYS A 110 13.43 -14.49 -1.12
N GLY A 111 14.61 -15.03 -0.78
CA GLY A 111 15.22 -14.89 0.56
C GLY A 111 14.43 -15.38 1.80
N GLN A 112 13.36 -16.19 1.70
CA GLN A 112 12.54 -16.63 2.84
C GLN A 112 12.14 -18.12 2.79
N THR A 113 11.64 -18.67 3.91
CA THR A 113 11.27 -20.09 4.05
C THR A 113 9.80 -20.40 3.66
N PRO A 114 9.51 -21.61 3.11
CA PRO A 114 8.25 -21.93 2.41
C PRO A 114 6.93 -21.94 3.20
N LYS A 115 6.98 -22.19 4.52
CA LYS A 115 5.80 -22.63 5.31
C LYS A 115 4.78 -21.52 5.56
N GLY A 116 5.23 -20.27 5.68
CA GLY A 116 4.43 -19.08 5.99
C GLY A 116 3.61 -18.50 4.84
N VAL A 117 4.08 -18.71 3.62
CA VAL A 117 3.49 -18.18 2.39
C VAL A 117 2.22 -18.96 2.00
N TYR A 118 2.17 -20.24 2.38
CA TYR A 118 1.13 -21.21 1.97
C TYR A 118 -0.26 -20.93 2.56
N ALA A 119 -0.36 -20.58 3.85
CA ALA A 119 -1.67 -20.38 4.51
C ALA A 119 -2.43 -19.14 4.01
N ASN A 120 -1.73 -18.15 3.45
CA ASN A 120 -2.31 -16.91 2.96
C ASN A 120 -2.69 -17.01 1.47
N ALA A 121 -1.92 -17.74 0.67
CA ALA A 121 -2.15 -17.96 -0.76
C ALA A 121 -3.53 -18.55 -1.08
N THR A 122 -3.97 -19.55 -0.33
CA THR A 122 -5.23 -20.28 -0.58
C THR A 122 -6.45 -19.37 -0.38
N ARG A 123 -6.40 -18.46 0.60
CA ARG A 123 -7.46 -17.48 0.87
C ARG A 123 -7.52 -16.36 -0.17
N PHE A 124 -6.37 -15.92 -0.68
CA PHE A 124 -6.32 -14.94 -1.78
C PHE A 124 -6.85 -15.51 -3.11
N ALA A 125 -6.64 -16.81 -3.37
CA ALA A 125 -7.14 -17.47 -4.56
C ALA A 125 -8.67 -17.66 -4.57
N GLU A 126 -9.29 -17.98 -3.43
CA GLU A 126 -10.76 -18.03 -3.30
C GLU A 126 -11.40 -16.67 -3.47
N LEU A 127 -10.76 -15.62 -2.93
CA LEU A 127 -11.25 -14.25 -3.07
C LEU A 127 -11.16 -13.75 -4.51
N GLY A 128 -10.04 -14.03 -5.21
CA GLY A 128 -9.90 -13.71 -6.63
C GLY A 128 -10.95 -14.37 -7.54
N LYS A 129 -11.39 -15.60 -7.21
CA LYS A 129 -12.48 -16.29 -7.94
C LYS A 129 -13.84 -15.61 -7.75
N ARG A 130 -14.14 -15.12 -6.54
CA ARG A 130 -15.39 -14.38 -6.26
C ARG A 130 -15.46 -13.07 -7.04
N LEU A 131 -14.34 -12.34 -7.09
CA LEU A 131 -14.27 -11.04 -7.77
C LEU A 131 -14.32 -11.12 -9.29
N ALA A 132 -13.79 -12.22 -9.86
CA ALA A 132 -13.93 -12.51 -11.29
C ALA A 132 -15.38 -12.82 -11.67
N ALA A 133 -16.14 -13.51 -10.80
CA ALA A 133 -17.57 -13.75 -11.00
C ALA A 133 -18.40 -12.45 -10.96
N ASP A 134 -17.91 -11.42 -10.25
CA ASP A 134 -18.51 -10.09 -10.19
C ASP A 134 -18.12 -9.17 -11.37
N GLY A 135 -17.33 -9.67 -12.35
CA GLY A 135 -16.92 -8.91 -13.54
C GLY A 135 -15.86 -7.83 -13.29
N ILE A 136 -15.15 -7.89 -12.16
CA ILE A 136 -14.20 -6.85 -11.73
C ILE A 136 -12.81 -6.99 -12.41
N CYS A 137 -12.48 -8.17 -12.96
CA CYS A 137 -11.18 -8.43 -13.60
C CYS A 137 -11.32 -9.09 -14.98
N SER A 138 -10.55 -8.60 -15.96
CA SER A 138 -10.27 -9.33 -17.21
C SER A 138 -8.82 -9.85 -17.20
N PRO A 139 -8.57 -11.13 -17.54
CA PRO A 139 -7.23 -11.70 -17.61
C PRO A 139 -6.57 -11.32 -18.94
N ASN A 140 -6.05 -10.10 -19.07
CA ASN A 140 -5.20 -9.76 -20.22
C ASN A 140 -3.77 -10.28 -19.99
N ASP A 141 -3.23 -10.97 -21.00
CA ASP A 141 -1.95 -11.68 -20.94
C ASP A 141 -0.71 -10.79 -21.12
N ASN A 142 -0.87 -9.50 -21.39
CA ASN A 142 0.21 -8.60 -21.78
C ASN A 142 0.99 -8.07 -20.56
N GLY A 143 2.14 -8.71 -20.28
CA GLY A 143 3.18 -8.21 -19.38
C GLY A 143 2.85 -8.27 -17.89
N ILE A 144 3.90 -8.28 -17.06
CA ILE A 144 3.76 -8.13 -15.59
C ILE A 144 3.32 -6.71 -15.23
N LEU A 145 3.39 -5.77 -16.18
CA LEU A 145 3.12 -4.35 -16.02
C LEU A 145 2.41 -3.77 -17.26
N GLY A 146 1.14 -4.13 -17.45
CA GLY A 146 0.27 -3.25 -18.24
C GLY A 146 0.24 -1.87 -17.59
N GLU A 147 0.10 -0.81 -18.38
CA GLU A 147 -0.15 0.53 -17.83
C GLU A 147 -1.35 0.45 -16.89
N ILE A 148 -1.14 0.73 -15.60
CA ILE A 148 -2.23 0.79 -14.63
C ILE A 148 -3.10 1.98 -15.04
N ASP A 149 -4.34 1.71 -15.44
CA ASP A 149 -5.34 2.77 -15.61
C ASP A 149 -5.74 3.30 -14.23
N TRP A 150 -4.97 4.27 -13.75
CA TRP A 150 -5.18 4.93 -12.46
C TRP A 150 -6.56 5.60 -12.39
N GLU A 151 -7.10 6.06 -13.52
CA GLU A 151 -8.41 6.68 -13.57
C GLU A 151 -9.50 5.62 -13.33
N ALA A 152 -9.41 4.47 -14.01
CA ALA A 152 -10.30 3.34 -13.76
C ALA A 152 -10.20 2.85 -12.31
N LEU A 153 -8.98 2.68 -11.78
CA LEU A 153 -8.78 2.29 -10.38
C LEU A 153 -9.47 3.28 -9.43
N CYS A 154 -9.32 4.59 -9.66
CA CYS A 154 -9.94 5.63 -8.84
C CYS A 154 -11.47 5.66 -8.91
N ARG A 155 -12.08 5.04 -9.93
CA ARG A 155 -13.53 4.91 -10.03
C ARG A 155 -14.06 3.75 -9.17
N THR A 156 -13.25 2.73 -8.89
CA THR A 156 -13.63 1.59 -8.03
C THR A 156 -13.73 1.97 -6.54
N SER A 157 -14.50 1.21 -5.76
CA SER A 157 -14.58 1.39 -4.30
C SER A 157 -13.22 1.18 -3.62
N VAL A 158 -12.46 0.18 -4.06
CA VAL A 158 -11.15 -0.15 -3.48
C VAL A 158 -10.09 0.90 -3.78
N GLY A 159 -10.04 1.43 -5.01
CA GLY A 159 -9.12 2.51 -5.35
C GLY A 159 -9.47 3.80 -4.61
N GLN A 160 -10.75 4.15 -4.54
CA GLN A 160 -11.19 5.28 -3.72
C GLN A 160 -10.82 5.11 -2.25
N PHE A 161 -11.02 3.93 -1.65
CA PHE A 161 -10.63 3.67 -0.26
C PHE A 161 -9.11 3.74 -0.09
N CYS A 162 -8.36 3.15 -1.03
CA CYS A 162 -6.91 3.17 -1.05
C CYS A 162 -6.37 4.61 -0.97
N PHE A 163 -6.78 5.47 -1.89
CA PHE A 163 -6.24 6.83 -1.99
C PHE A 163 -6.81 7.82 -0.98
N ARG A 164 -8.06 7.63 -0.53
CA ARG A 164 -8.70 8.56 0.42
C ARG A 164 -8.47 8.20 1.88
N VAL A 165 -8.25 6.92 2.18
CA VAL A 165 -8.19 6.43 3.56
C VAL A 165 -6.90 5.67 3.82
N ALA A 166 -6.68 4.54 3.13
CA ALA A 166 -5.57 3.64 3.45
C ALA A 166 -4.21 4.33 3.33
N LEU A 167 -3.91 4.87 2.16
CA LEU A 167 -2.66 5.54 1.88
C LEU A 167 -2.42 6.75 2.81
N PRO A 168 -3.39 7.67 3.04
CA PRO A 168 -3.17 8.72 4.03
C PRO A 168 -2.95 8.22 5.46
N CYS A 169 -3.70 7.21 5.92
CA CYS A 169 -3.44 6.58 7.22
C CYS A 169 -2.01 6.03 7.29
N TRP A 170 -1.46 5.54 6.18
CA TRP A 170 -0.08 5.08 6.10
C TRP A 170 0.91 6.19 6.22
N VAL A 171 0.83 7.13 5.29
CA VAL A 171 1.89 8.12 5.11
C VAL A 171 1.93 9.04 6.33
N LEU A 172 0.77 9.38 6.91
CA LEU A 172 0.67 10.25 8.08
C LEU A 172 0.93 9.52 9.39
N HIS A 173 0.36 8.32 9.60
CA HIS A 173 0.38 7.66 10.92
C HIS A 173 1.20 6.38 10.98
N GLY A 174 1.52 5.78 9.84
CA GLY A 174 2.17 4.47 9.78
C GLY A 174 1.26 3.35 10.27
N ARG A 175 -0.08 3.51 10.20
CA ARG A 175 -1.05 2.52 10.71
C ARG A 175 -2.15 2.23 9.71
N TRP A 176 -2.56 0.96 9.63
CA TRP A 176 -3.74 0.52 8.89
C TRP A 176 -5.01 1.28 9.34
N PRO A 177 -5.92 1.70 8.44
CA PRO A 177 -7.18 2.34 8.80
C PRO A 177 -7.96 1.63 9.90
N GLY A 178 -8.04 0.30 9.87
CA GLY A 178 -8.70 -0.47 10.92
C GLY A 178 -8.09 -0.27 12.30
N LYS A 179 -6.75 -0.19 12.38
CA LYS A 179 -6.07 0.09 13.66
C LYS A 179 -6.30 1.53 14.11
N VAL A 180 -6.30 2.49 13.18
CA VAL A 180 -6.65 3.89 13.46
C VAL A 180 -8.08 3.98 13.99
N LEU A 181 -9.04 3.27 13.38
CA LEU A 181 -10.41 3.18 13.85
C LEU A 181 -10.50 2.57 15.24
N CYS A 182 -9.79 1.47 15.49
CA CYS A 182 -9.72 0.86 16.82
C CYS A 182 -9.21 1.84 17.88
N ASP A 183 -8.15 2.59 17.56
CA ASP A 183 -7.53 3.56 18.48
C ASP A 183 -8.42 4.79 18.71
N ALA A 184 -9.08 5.27 17.66
CA ALA A 184 -10.04 6.38 17.70
C ALA A 184 -11.28 6.07 18.55
N THR A 185 -11.68 4.80 18.62
CA THR A 185 -12.91 4.33 19.29
C THR A 185 -12.64 3.53 20.56
N ARG A 186 -11.44 3.65 21.15
CA ARG A 186 -11.17 3.02 22.45
C ARG A 186 -12.10 3.61 23.52
N TRP A 187 -12.68 2.72 24.31
CA TRP A 187 -13.56 3.09 25.43
C TRP A 187 -12.81 3.87 26.51
N VAL A 188 -11.61 3.41 26.86
CA VAL A 188 -10.71 4.09 27.80
C VAL A 188 -9.70 4.89 26.99
N GLY A 189 -9.79 6.23 27.08
CA GLY A 189 -8.83 7.15 26.46
C GLY A 189 -8.75 7.03 24.93
N PRO A 190 -9.82 7.40 24.18
CA PRO A 190 -9.77 7.41 22.72
C PRO A 190 -8.64 8.31 22.23
N ASP A 191 -7.84 7.79 21.30
CA ASP A 191 -6.73 8.53 20.69
C ASP A 191 -7.32 9.67 19.84
N ARG A 192 -7.20 10.89 20.36
CA ARG A 192 -7.73 12.11 19.73
C ARG A 192 -7.13 12.31 18.34
N THR A 193 -5.84 12.02 18.19
CA THR A 193 -5.11 12.17 16.95
C THR A 193 -5.57 11.15 15.91
N ALA A 194 -5.90 9.92 16.33
CA ALA A 194 -6.52 8.92 15.46
C ALA A 194 -7.93 9.32 15.02
N LEU A 195 -8.76 9.84 15.95
CA LEU A 195 -10.11 10.29 15.65
C LEU A 195 -10.12 11.47 14.67
N ASP A 196 -9.31 12.49 14.93
CA ASP A 196 -9.19 13.67 14.08
C ASP A 196 -8.76 13.30 12.66
N LEU A 197 -7.78 12.41 12.54
CA LEU A 197 -7.34 11.90 11.24
C LEU A 197 -8.49 11.19 10.52
N LEU A 198 -9.10 10.21 11.18
CA LEU A 198 -10.04 9.29 10.55
C LEU A 198 -11.27 10.02 10.03
N VAL A 199 -11.83 10.90 10.87
CA VAL A 199 -13.00 11.71 10.54
C VAL A 199 -12.67 12.78 9.48
N GLY A 200 -11.44 13.32 9.50
CA GLY A 200 -10.96 14.22 8.46
C GLY A 200 -10.79 13.54 7.10
N LEU A 201 -10.30 12.30 7.08
CA LEU A 201 -10.10 11.50 5.86
C LEU A 201 -11.43 10.99 5.29
N ASP A 202 -12.28 10.47 6.15
CA ASP A 202 -13.56 9.89 5.76
C ASP A 202 -14.65 10.24 6.75
N LYS A 203 -15.45 11.25 6.41
CA LYS A 203 -16.58 11.68 7.22
C LYS A 203 -17.63 10.58 7.39
N GLN A 204 -17.72 9.62 6.48
CA GLN A 204 -18.70 8.53 6.55
C GLN A 204 -18.35 7.48 7.61
N VAL A 205 -17.12 7.49 8.13
CA VAL A 205 -16.70 6.59 9.21
C VAL A 205 -17.55 6.75 10.47
N ILE A 206 -18.26 7.88 10.62
CA ILE A 206 -19.23 8.10 11.70
C ILE A 206 -20.39 7.10 11.68
N HIS A 207 -20.71 6.56 10.50
CA HIS A 207 -21.75 5.54 10.33
C HIS A 207 -21.23 4.12 10.57
N HIS A 208 -19.92 3.93 10.78
CA HIS A 208 -19.38 2.63 11.14
C HIS A 208 -19.91 2.21 12.51
N ASN A 209 -20.42 0.98 12.67
CA ASN A 209 -21.01 0.45 13.92
C ASN A 209 -20.17 0.76 15.17
N ARG A 210 -18.85 0.58 15.06
CA ARG A 210 -17.91 0.89 16.14
C ARG A 210 -17.87 2.38 16.54
N MET A 211 -17.95 3.28 15.56
CA MET A 211 -17.99 4.72 15.81
C MET A 211 -19.36 5.15 16.34
N GLN A 212 -20.45 4.55 15.84
CA GLN A 212 -21.80 4.77 16.38
C GLN A 212 -21.90 4.34 17.84
N ARG A 213 -21.43 3.14 18.19
CA ARG A 213 -21.32 2.67 19.58
C ARG A 213 -20.49 3.63 20.42
N PHE A 214 -19.34 4.07 19.91
CA PHE A 214 -18.54 5.09 20.58
C PHE A 214 -19.32 6.39 20.82
N LEU A 215 -20.17 6.83 19.89
CA LEU A 215 -20.94 8.07 20.04
C LEU A 215 -22.16 7.94 20.96
N HIS A 216 -22.82 6.78 20.97
CA HIS A 216 -24.12 6.58 21.60
C HIS A 216 -24.09 5.76 22.90
N ASP A 217 -23.03 4.99 23.15
CA ASP A 217 -22.97 4.15 24.35
C ASP A 217 -22.44 4.94 25.55
N GLY A 218 -23.03 4.71 26.73
CA GLY A 218 -22.61 5.28 28.02
C GLY A 218 -23.46 6.50 28.46
N PRO A 219 -23.13 7.12 29.61
CA PRO A 219 -23.90 8.24 30.16
C PRO A 219 -24.00 9.44 29.21
N ALA A 220 -25.12 10.17 29.26
CA ALA A 220 -25.40 11.32 28.39
C ALA A 220 -24.29 12.41 28.43
N SER A 221 -23.69 12.63 29.60
CA SER A 221 -22.57 13.58 29.77
C SER A 221 -21.34 13.20 28.95
N LEU A 222 -21.03 11.91 28.82
CA LEU A 222 -19.95 11.41 27.96
C LEU A 222 -20.32 11.52 26.49
N GLN A 223 -21.56 11.20 26.12
CA GLN A 223 -22.05 11.27 24.74
C GLN A 223 -21.91 12.68 24.17
N ALA A 224 -22.37 13.71 24.89
CA ALA A 224 -22.23 15.11 24.47
C ALA A 224 -20.76 15.50 24.26
N GLY A 225 -19.88 15.07 25.17
CA GLY A 225 -18.43 15.29 25.05
C GLY A 225 -17.81 14.60 23.82
N ARG A 226 -18.26 13.39 23.47
CA ARG A 226 -17.80 12.65 22.29
C ARG A 226 -18.33 13.25 20.99
N GLN A 227 -19.63 13.57 20.93
CA GLN A 227 -20.26 14.23 19.79
C GLN A 227 -19.62 15.59 19.49
N ARG A 228 -19.39 16.43 20.51
CA ARG A 228 -18.67 17.70 20.34
C ARG A 228 -17.27 17.49 19.76
N ARG A 229 -16.60 16.41 20.15
CA ARG A 229 -15.25 16.08 19.68
C ARG A 229 -15.26 15.65 18.21
N VAL A 230 -16.18 14.77 17.83
CA VAL A 230 -16.37 14.38 16.43
C VAL A 230 -16.79 15.58 15.58
N GLY A 231 -17.68 16.43 16.08
CA GLY A 231 -18.05 17.69 15.43
C GLY A 231 -16.84 18.59 15.15
N LYS A 232 -15.94 18.76 16.12
CA LYS A 232 -14.67 19.49 15.91
C LYS A 232 -13.76 18.80 14.89
N ALA A 233 -13.66 17.47 14.90
CA ALA A 233 -12.87 16.72 13.93
C ALA A 233 -13.42 16.89 12.50
N LEU A 234 -14.75 16.88 12.32
CA LEU A 234 -15.41 17.10 11.02
C LEU A 234 -15.14 18.48 10.41
N GLN A 235 -14.83 19.47 11.26
CA GLN A 235 -14.49 20.84 10.85
C GLN A 235 -13.00 21.01 10.52
N ARG A 236 -12.13 20.09 10.93
CA ARG A 236 -10.68 20.18 10.69
C ARG A 236 -10.35 19.72 9.28
N SER A 237 -9.46 20.45 8.60
CA SER A 237 -8.88 19.99 7.35
C SER A 237 -7.83 18.93 7.63
N THR A 238 -7.83 17.86 6.83
CA THR A 238 -6.84 16.82 6.95
C THR A 238 -5.46 17.34 6.57
N ARG A 239 -4.44 16.97 7.35
CA ARG A 239 -3.05 17.33 7.04
C ARG A 239 -2.70 16.88 5.63
N ARG A 240 -2.14 17.80 4.85
CA ARG A 240 -1.76 17.54 3.45
C ARG A 240 -0.56 16.58 3.40
N LEU A 241 -0.68 15.52 2.60
CA LEU A 241 0.46 14.68 2.21
C LEU A 241 1.34 15.45 1.24
N SER A 242 2.61 15.64 1.56
CA SER A 242 3.58 16.15 0.58
C SER A 242 4.17 15.01 -0.25
N ARG A 243 4.56 15.30 -1.49
CA ARG A 243 5.22 14.33 -2.38
C ARG A 243 6.46 13.73 -1.73
N LYS A 244 7.30 14.59 -1.15
CA LYS A 244 8.44 14.24 -0.31
C LYS A 244 8.12 13.21 0.78
N GLN A 245 7.01 13.35 1.49
CA GLN A 245 6.61 12.38 2.52
C GLN A 245 6.29 11.01 1.94
N ILE A 246 5.60 10.96 0.80
CA ILE A 246 5.24 9.71 0.13
C ILE A 246 6.51 8.99 -0.33
N LYS A 247 7.41 9.71 -1.02
CA LYS A 247 8.69 9.17 -1.49
C LYS A 247 9.55 8.64 -0.36
N PHE A 248 9.68 9.37 0.76
CA PHE A 248 10.41 8.85 1.91
C PHE A 248 9.78 7.61 2.54
N ARG A 249 8.45 7.47 2.55
CA ARG A 249 7.78 6.28 3.09
C ARG A 249 7.97 5.06 2.19
N ILE A 250 7.88 5.27 0.88
CA ILE A 250 8.13 4.24 -0.12
C ILE A 250 9.61 3.83 -0.09
N GLY A 251 10.54 4.79 -0.09
CA GLY A 251 11.96 4.53 0.06
C GLY A 251 12.28 3.75 1.34
N ARG A 252 11.63 4.09 2.46
CA ARG A 252 11.76 3.33 3.70
C ARG A 252 11.23 1.91 3.59
N LEU A 253 10.08 1.71 2.93
CA LEU A 253 9.53 0.38 2.67
C LEU A 253 10.48 -0.48 1.84
N ILE A 254 11.11 0.10 0.81
CA ILE A 254 12.11 -0.60 0.00
C ILE A 254 13.31 -1.03 0.86
N ILE A 255 13.83 -0.14 1.71
CA ILE A 255 14.92 -0.47 2.65
C ILE A 255 14.50 -1.59 3.60
N ASP A 256 13.29 -1.54 4.16
CA ASP A 256 12.80 -2.57 5.09
C ASP A 256 12.66 -3.95 4.40
N ILE A 257 12.27 -3.98 3.11
CA ILE A 257 12.21 -5.20 2.30
C ILE A 257 13.61 -5.71 1.96
N ALA A 258 14.53 -4.83 1.57
CA ALA A 258 15.92 -5.19 1.30
C ALA A 258 16.57 -5.84 2.53
N LYS A 259 16.37 -5.25 3.73
CA LYS A 259 16.79 -5.84 5.01
C LYS A 259 16.20 -7.22 5.24
N ALA A 260 14.93 -7.42 4.92
CA ALA A 260 14.27 -8.71 5.05
C ALA A 260 14.77 -9.76 4.04
N LEU A 261 15.43 -9.33 2.96
CA LEU A 261 16.11 -10.14 1.96
C LEU A 261 17.63 -10.25 2.21
N HIS A 262 18.13 -9.73 3.34
CA HIS A 262 19.55 -9.69 3.68
C HIS A 262 20.41 -8.95 2.64
N VAL A 263 19.84 -7.94 1.97
CA VAL A 263 20.54 -7.07 1.02
C VAL A 263 20.67 -5.68 1.59
N GLU A 264 21.87 -5.11 1.48
CA GLU A 264 22.12 -3.74 1.85
C GLU A 264 21.59 -2.79 0.78
N VAL A 265 20.73 -1.86 1.21
CA VAL A 265 20.25 -0.74 0.39
C VAL A 265 20.44 0.53 1.20
N THR A 266 21.25 1.43 0.67
CA THR A 266 21.62 2.70 1.31
C THR A 266 20.59 3.80 1.03
N SER A 267 20.73 4.94 1.69
CA SER A 267 19.95 6.13 1.33
C SER A 267 20.34 6.69 -0.04
N GLY A 268 21.57 6.46 -0.50
CA GLY A 268 22.05 6.79 -1.85
C GLY A 268 21.31 5.97 -2.90
N ASP A 269 21.21 4.65 -2.72
CA ASP A 269 20.47 3.77 -3.62
C ASP A 269 19.00 4.21 -3.79
N ILE A 270 18.34 4.61 -2.70
CA ILE A 270 16.96 5.09 -2.77
C ILE A 270 16.87 6.42 -3.53
N ARG A 271 17.86 7.30 -3.37
CA ARG A 271 17.91 8.57 -4.11
C ARG A 271 18.07 8.29 -5.61
N GLU A 272 19.04 7.46 -5.97
CA GLU A 272 19.30 7.04 -7.34
C GLU A 272 18.08 6.40 -8.00
N LEU A 273 17.33 5.57 -7.27
CA LEU A 273 16.08 5.00 -7.77
C LEU A 273 15.06 6.08 -8.16
N PHE A 274 14.83 7.06 -7.30
CA PHE A 274 13.86 8.13 -7.57
C PHE A 274 14.35 9.08 -8.67
N ASP A 275 15.65 9.37 -8.71
CA ASP A 275 16.26 10.14 -9.79
C ASP A 275 16.11 9.39 -11.14
N ALA A 276 16.35 8.08 -11.18
CA ALA A 276 16.16 7.24 -12.37
C ALA A 276 14.70 7.19 -12.83
N VAL A 277 13.74 7.09 -11.90
CA VAL A 277 12.30 7.19 -12.22
C VAL A 277 11.97 8.57 -12.79
N GLY A 278 12.48 9.65 -12.18
CA GLY A 278 12.30 11.01 -12.66
C GLY A 278 12.89 11.24 -14.06
N GLN A 279 14.04 10.62 -14.35
CA GLN A 279 14.69 10.68 -15.65
C GLN A 279 13.85 9.97 -16.72
N VAL A 280 13.40 8.74 -16.43
CA VAL A 280 12.59 7.95 -17.37
C VAL A 280 11.22 8.59 -17.62
N GLN A 281 10.52 9.06 -16.59
CA GLN A 281 9.16 9.59 -16.74
C GLN A 281 9.11 11.05 -17.20
N LYS A 282 10.08 11.86 -16.81
CA LYS A 282 10.01 13.34 -16.92
C LYS A 282 11.24 13.97 -17.57
N GLY A 283 12.24 13.17 -17.97
CA GLY A 283 13.50 13.67 -18.50
C GLY A 283 14.33 14.46 -17.48
N LEU A 284 14.05 14.32 -16.18
CA LEU A 284 14.72 15.07 -15.12
C LEU A 284 15.97 14.32 -14.65
N GLN A 285 17.11 15.01 -14.58
CA GLN A 285 18.33 14.42 -14.02
C GLN A 285 18.23 14.15 -12.51
N ARG A 286 17.42 14.93 -11.80
CA ARG A 286 17.22 14.84 -10.35
C ARG A 286 15.77 15.06 -9.98
N ASP A 287 15.30 14.25 -9.05
CA ASP A 287 14.01 14.39 -8.41
C ASP A 287 13.98 15.65 -7.52
N ALA A 288 13.16 16.62 -7.92
CA ALA A 288 13.02 17.91 -7.23
C ALA A 288 12.26 17.81 -5.90
N ASP A 289 11.51 16.74 -5.65
CA ASP A 289 10.75 16.57 -4.40
C ASP A 289 11.65 16.09 -3.24
N LEU A 290 12.84 15.57 -3.54
CA LEU A 290 13.80 15.05 -2.57
C LEU A 290 14.91 16.08 -2.29
N PRO A 291 15.37 16.23 -1.03
CA PRO A 291 16.41 17.20 -0.68
C PRO A 291 17.74 16.84 -1.35
N ALA A 292 18.50 17.86 -1.76
CA ALA A 292 19.80 17.68 -2.42
C ALA A 292 20.90 17.17 -1.47
N SER A 293 20.87 17.54 -0.18
CA SER A 293 21.85 17.07 0.81
C SER A 293 21.64 15.59 1.15
N PRO A 294 22.67 14.74 1.05
CA PRO A 294 22.62 13.32 1.44
C PRO A 294 22.20 13.12 2.92
N GLU A 295 22.65 13.97 3.83
CA GLU A 295 22.31 13.92 5.25
C GLU A 295 20.82 14.19 5.47
N SER A 296 20.29 15.18 4.75
CA SER A 296 18.87 15.53 4.80
C SER A 296 17.99 14.42 4.22
N HIS A 297 18.44 13.77 3.15
CA HIS A 297 17.78 12.61 2.56
C HIS A 297 17.75 11.42 3.55
N THR A 298 18.91 11.10 4.13
CA THR A 298 19.07 10.02 5.12
C THR A 298 18.20 10.25 6.35
N LYS A 299 18.21 11.46 6.94
CA LYS A 299 17.34 11.82 8.07
C LYS A 299 15.85 11.73 7.69
N GLY A 300 15.51 12.06 6.45
CA GLY A 300 14.15 11.91 5.92
C GLY A 300 13.66 10.46 5.94
N LEU A 301 14.48 9.55 5.42
CA LEU A 301 14.22 8.10 5.42
C LEU A 301 14.20 7.51 6.83
N GLN A 302 15.06 7.96 7.74
CA GLN A 302 15.08 7.51 9.13
C GLN A 302 13.83 7.94 9.91
N ARG A 303 13.30 9.14 9.64
CA ARG A 303 12.07 9.64 10.27
C ARG A 303 10.80 9.00 9.69
N ALA A 304 10.87 8.48 8.48
CA ALA A 304 9.77 7.73 7.88
C ALA A 304 9.55 6.44 8.68
N LYS A 305 8.40 6.31 9.35
CA LYS A 305 8.00 5.03 9.96
C LYS A 305 7.76 4.00 8.85
N GLY A 306 8.13 2.75 9.11
CA GLY A 306 7.92 1.62 8.22
C GLY A 306 6.44 1.38 7.88
N PHE A 307 6.22 0.55 6.87
CA PHE A 307 4.88 0.15 6.44
C PHE A 307 4.30 -0.87 7.42
N TRP A 308 3.05 -0.67 7.85
CA TRP A 308 2.40 -1.57 8.82
C TRP A 308 2.17 -2.98 8.28
N LEU A 309 2.28 -3.21 6.96
CA LEU A 309 2.17 -4.56 6.40
C LEU A 309 3.43 -5.39 6.64
N LEU A 310 4.57 -4.77 6.99
CA LEU A 310 5.79 -5.53 7.30
C LEU A 310 5.61 -6.42 8.55
N PRO A 311 4.99 -5.97 9.66
CA PRO A 311 4.56 -6.85 10.74
C PRO A 311 3.62 -7.98 10.28
N VAL A 312 2.69 -7.71 9.35
CA VAL A 312 1.81 -8.75 8.80
C VAL A 312 2.61 -9.79 8.02
N VAL A 313 3.64 -9.37 7.27
CA VAL A 313 4.58 -10.25 6.57
C VAL A 313 5.53 -10.97 7.54
N ALA A 314 5.92 -10.33 8.65
CA ALA A 314 6.78 -10.92 9.67
C ALA A 314 6.04 -11.97 10.52
N ASP A 315 4.76 -11.77 10.79
CA ASP A 315 3.90 -12.77 11.44
C ASP A 315 3.66 -13.99 10.55
N MET A 316 3.80 -13.88 9.22
CA MET A 316 3.81 -15.05 8.34
C MET A 316 5.08 -15.90 8.50
N LYS A 317 6.15 -15.41 9.14
CA LYS A 317 7.38 -16.18 9.35
C LYS A 317 7.34 -17.09 10.58
N ARG A 318 6.30 -17.01 11.41
CA ARG A 318 6.06 -17.90 12.55
C ARG A 318 5.10 -19.02 12.15
#